data_AF-A0A8T1VH11-F1
#
_entry.id   AF-A0A8T1VH11-F1
#
_cell.length_a   1.000
_cell.length_b   1.000
_cell.length_c   1.000
_cell.angle_alpha   90.00
_cell.angle_beta   90.00
_cell.angle_gamma   90.00
#
_symmetry.space_group_name_H-M   'P 1'
#
loop_
_entity.id
_entity.type
_entity.pdbx_description
1 polymer ?
#
loop_
_entity_poly.entity_id
_entity_poly.type
_entity_poly.pdbx_seq_one_letter_code
_entity_poly.pdbx_strand_id
1 'polypeptide(L)'
;MDAADEQQFAADKEQQSEAPEMSSEELGTSDEAEDPATPEETRDSGAAGDSGEPSSATEMAMAEFFRASSEQLEGHEFVLLLVLQPDNVRHRVTVTSETTLGMLRKMLCVDLQLSPEVVSFPDLRGPRDADENEDDLPLSVYGLHGGDAACTLEAYVARPPTTSDYVMPVRIQVHVYNEETDSTSTISVGIDKFTGHKPFLGGFKHRKTQQHFHHASTQTILSRARRNMGPVRFHRETQTQELATRSLQTHRESGTQMSRGDLKLDEAFDRHVSARPYFDSYQLDSLREDSVLLLQRLWRGFRARQYVFNILEQRRRVNKLAEIEAQENAAEDVSRQRREVNRRMHPNTVNDFEVLYNELDKWRQVECRKVREQRELDPSERQRALDAILAKETKLLQTIDRLKLTATDANRKQRIKAMMQFMARPKQWQMSDGSVKEVHTPFTVRAKELMDLYHGLRAPLSSVDERLDMLLHIKWTVQEFDCALTRELVELIDREADMLSRGRKEKSLEGLRKRLTNLFLQFIETPEFNPEAAALKHARA
;
A
#
# COMPACT_ATOMS: atom_id res chain seq x y z
N MET A 1 -53.07 -39.98 -1.97
CA MET A 1 -52.49 -39.01 -1.03
C MET A 1 -51.16 -38.51 -1.57
N ASP A 2 -51.07 -37.59 -2.52
CA ASP A 2 -52.01 -37.01 -3.49
C ASP A 2 -51.13 -36.33 -4.56
N ALA A 3 -51.64 -36.36 -5.79
CA ALA A 3 -51.48 -35.43 -6.92
C ALA A 3 -50.07 -34.87 -7.25
N ALA A 4 -49.43 -35.22 -8.38
CA ALA A 4 -49.75 -34.85 -9.78
C ALA A 4 -49.55 -33.35 -10.06
N ASP A 5 -48.52 -33.00 -10.87
CA ASP A 5 -48.77 -32.34 -12.16
C ASP A 5 -47.55 -32.37 -13.09
N GLU A 6 -47.89 -32.56 -14.36
CA GLU A 6 -47.05 -32.67 -15.56
C GLU A 6 -46.58 -31.28 -16.03
N GLN A 7 -45.47 -31.23 -16.79
CA GLN A 7 -45.47 -30.76 -18.20
C GLN A 7 -44.05 -30.63 -18.78
N GLN A 8 -43.85 -31.37 -19.87
CA GLN A 8 -42.82 -31.17 -20.89
C GLN A 8 -43.27 -30.04 -21.85
N PHE A 9 -42.36 -29.22 -22.37
CA PHE A 9 -42.03 -29.05 -23.80
C PHE A 9 -41.31 -27.72 -24.12
N ALA A 10 -40.59 -27.78 -25.25
CA ALA A 10 -40.16 -26.68 -26.12
C ALA A 10 -38.86 -25.94 -25.77
N ALA A 11 -37.79 -26.47 -26.37
CA ALA A 11 -36.60 -25.73 -26.75
C ALA A 11 -36.87 -24.97 -28.05
N ASP A 12 -36.58 -23.66 -28.07
CA ASP A 12 -36.43 -22.89 -29.31
C ASP A 12 -35.00 -22.36 -29.43
N LYS A 13 -34.35 -22.81 -30.49
CA LYS A 13 -33.10 -22.31 -31.05
C LYS A 13 -33.47 -21.19 -32.02
N GLU A 14 -33.02 -19.97 -31.77
CA GLU A 14 -32.93 -18.95 -32.82
C GLU A 14 -31.58 -19.07 -33.52
N GLN A 15 -31.62 -19.68 -34.71
CA GLN A 15 -30.67 -19.44 -35.79
C GLN A 15 -31.30 -18.40 -36.71
N GLN A 16 -30.68 -17.21 -36.81
CA GLN A 16 -30.81 -16.38 -38.01
C GLN A 16 -29.41 -15.91 -38.43
N SER A 17 -28.89 -16.66 -39.39
CA SER A 17 -27.95 -16.22 -40.40
C SER A 17 -28.67 -15.31 -41.40
N GLU A 18 -28.13 -14.12 -41.67
CA GLU A 18 -28.14 -13.52 -43.01
C GLU A 18 -27.15 -12.34 -43.05
N ALA A 19 -26.03 -12.58 -43.73
CA ALA A 19 -25.27 -11.54 -44.42
C ALA A 19 -25.95 -11.31 -45.79
N PRO A 20 -25.68 -10.16 -46.42
CA PRO A 20 -25.03 -10.29 -47.70
C PRO A 20 -23.83 -9.34 -47.88
N GLU A 21 -22.90 -9.86 -48.66
CA GLU A 21 -21.70 -9.25 -49.23
C GLU A 21 -22.00 -8.02 -50.09
N MET A 22 -21.07 -7.07 -50.11
CA MET A 22 -20.70 -6.29 -51.31
C MET A 22 -19.19 -5.95 -51.26
N SER A 23 -18.42 -6.72 -52.05
CA SER A 23 -17.30 -6.34 -52.94
C SER A 23 -16.77 -4.90 -52.84
N SER A 24 -15.52 -4.67 -52.39
CA SER A 24 -14.23 -4.74 -53.13
C SER A 24 -13.92 -3.50 -53.99
N GLU A 25 -12.93 -2.71 -53.56
CA GLU A 25 -12.01 -2.00 -54.44
C GLU A 25 -10.58 -2.14 -53.89
N GLU A 26 -9.77 -2.91 -54.61
CA GLU A 26 -8.30 -2.89 -54.52
C GLU A 26 -7.77 -1.76 -55.40
N LEU A 27 -6.69 -1.10 -54.97
CA LEU A 27 -5.74 -0.46 -55.89
C LEU A 27 -4.33 -0.42 -55.30
N GLY A 28 -3.52 -1.36 -55.78
CA GLY A 28 -2.15 -1.20 -56.30
C GLY A 28 -1.18 -0.20 -55.66
N THR A 29 -0.24 -0.77 -54.90
CA THR A 29 1.24 -0.63 -55.01
C THR A 29 1.84 0.48 -55.88
N SER A 30 2.78 1.22 -55.27
CA SER A 30 4.03 1.64 -55.92
C SER A 30 5.19 1.61 -54.91
N ASP A 31 6.13 0.68 -55.14
CA ASP A 31 7.50 0.69 -54.62
C ASP A 31 8.23 1.94 -55.12
N GLU A 32 9.01 2.59 -54.26
CA GLU A 32 10.33 3.14 -54.61
C GLU A 32 11.20 3.15 -53.34
N ALA A 33 12.37 2.52 -53.47
CA ALA A 33 13.39 2.32 -52.45
C ALA A 33 14.47 3.40 -52.57
N GLU A 34 14.97 3.92 -51.44
CA GLU A 34 16.36 4.38 -51.29
C GLU A 34 16.84 4.19 -49.84
N ASP A 35 18.06 3.63 -49.74
CA ASP A 35 18.91 3.33 -48.56
C ASP A 35 19.34 4.58 -47.76
N PRO A 36 19.78 4.47 -46.47
CA PRO A 36 21.23 4.27 -46.22
C PRO A 36 21.65 3.52 -44.93
N ALA A 37 22.76 2.78 -45.11
CA ALA A 37 23.99 2.72 -44.27
C ALA A 37 23.96 2.30 -42.78
N THR A 38 24.46 1.07 -42.56
CA THR A 38 25.44 0.58 -41.55
C THR A 38 25.61 1.23 -40.16
N PRO A 39 25.61 0.43 -39.08
CA PRO A 39 26.05 0.83 -37.73
C PRO A 39 27.52 0.45 -37.44
N GLU A 40 28.27 1.35 -36.80
CA GLU A 40 29.62 1.11 -36.27
C GLU A 40 29.64 0.73 -34.79
N GLU A 41 30.62 -0.10 -34.43
CA GLU A 41 30.95 -0.58 -33.09
C GLU A 41 32.03 0.29 -32.38
N THR A 42 32.05 0.17 -31.05
CA THR A 42 33.21 0.13 -30.11
C THR A 42 33.67 1.34 -29.24
N ARG A 43 33.60 1.07 -27.92
CA ARG A 43 34.63 1.19 -26.83
C ARG A 43 34.83 2.50 -25.99
N ASP A 44 34.50 2.33 -24.70
CA ASP A 44 35.31 2.50 -23.45
C ASP A 44 35.45 3.86 -22.69
N SER A 45 35.54 3.75 -21.34
CA SER A 45 35.79 4.73 -20.25
C SER A 45 34.68 5.75 -19.88
N GLY A 46 34.38 6.19 -18.64
CA GLY A 46 34.91 6.01 -17.27
C GLY A 46 34.63 7.27 -16.40
N ALA A 47 34.13 7.11 -15.15
CA ALA A 47 34.00 8.08 -14.01
C ALA A 47 32.89 9.19 -14.07
N ALA A 48 32.21 9.70 -13.01
CA ALA A 48 32.26 9.66 -11.53
C ALA A 48 30.88 10.06 -10.90
N GLY A 49 30.42 9.49 -9.76
CA GLY A 49 30.37 10.08 -8.39
C GLY A 49 28.91 10.06 -7.85
N ASP A 50 28.52 9.66 -6.63
CA ASP A 50 29.00 10.06 -5.30
C ASP A 50 28.54 9.06 -4.19
N SER A 51 29.48 8.55 -3.39
CA SER A 51 29.25 7.96 -2.07
C SER A 51 30.52 8.18 -1.23
N GLY A 52 30.48 9.13 -0.30
CA GLY A 52 31.64 9.62 0.44
C GLY A 52 32.29 8.61 1.39
N GLU A 53 33.62 8.59 1.37
CA GLU A 53 34.49 8.01 2.40
C GLU A 53 34.78 9.04 3.51
N PRO A 54 34.95 8.60 4.78
CA PRO A 54 35.37 9.44 5.89
C PRO A 54 36.87 9.77 5.79
N SER A 55 37.26 10.98 6.23
CA SER A 55 38.60 11.52 6.06
C SER A 55 39.65 10.96 7.04
N SER A 56 40.89 10.95 6.57
CA SER A 56 42.15 10.59 7.26
C SER A 56 42.36 11.26 8.63
N ALA A 57 41.67 12.36 8.94
CA ALA A 57 41.73 12.99 10.27
C ALA A 57 41.15 12.10 11.39
N THR A 58 40.19 11.24 11.04
CA THR A 58 39.50 10.34 12.00
C THR A 58 40.35 9.13 12.39
N GLU A 59 41.21 8.66 11.48
CA GLU A 59 42.14 7.56 11.74
C GLU A 59 43.34 8.02 12.59
N MET A 60 43.84 9.24 12.34
CA MET A 60 44.94 9.81 13.14
C MET A 60 44.52 10.06 14.60
N ALA A 61 43.29 10.51 14.85
CA ALA A 61 42.76 10.73 16.19
C ALA A 61 42.57 9.42 17.00
N MET A 62 42.20 8.32 16.34
CA MET A 62 42.11 7.01 17.00
C MET A 62 43.49 6.42 17.30
N ALA A 63 44.49 6.63 16.42
CA ALA A 63 45.85 6.19 16.67
C ALA A 63 46.52 6.91 17.85
N GLU A 64 46.28 8.22 18.02
CA GLU A 64 46.75 8.98 19.19
C GLU A 64 46.08 8.55 20.49
N PHE A 65 44.80 8.17 20.47
CA PHE A 65 44.08 7.65 21.64
C PHE A 65 44.63 6.30 22.12
N PHE A 66 44.92 5.38 21.20
CA PHE A 66 45.54 4.10 21.55
C PHE A 66 46.97 4.27 22.10
N ARG A 67 47.73 5.24 21.59
CA ARG A 67 49.08 5.52 22.07
C ARG A 67 49.08 6.11 23.49
N ALA A 68 48.16 7.04 23.78
CA ALA A 68 47.99 7.63 25.12
C ALA A 68 47.45 6.63 26.17
N SER A 69 46.73 5.59 25.73
CA SER A 69 46.22 4.52 26.59
C SER A 69 47.32 3.53 27.01
N SER A 70 48.31 3.30 26.15
CA SER A 70 49.43 2.38 26.41
C SER A 70 50.46 2.97 27.37
N GLU A 71 50.64 4.29 27.42
CA GLU A 71 51.60 4.96 28.32
C GLU A 71 51.16 4.94 29.81
N GLN A 72 49.92 4.54 30.13
CA GLN A 72 49.40 4.49 31.50
C GLN A 72 49.57 3.13 32.21
N LEU A 73 50.20 2.14 31.58
CA LEU A 73 50.36 0.77 32.13
C LEU A 73 51.82 0.33 32.28
N GLU A 74 52.77 1.26 32.35
CA GLU A 74 54.16 0.94 32.69
C GLU A 74 54.29 0.75 34.21
N GLY A 75 54.35 -0.51 34.67
CA GLY A 75 54.80 -0.87 36.02
C GLY A 75 53.89 -1.75 36.89
N HIS A 76 52.75 -2.24 36.41
CA HIS A 76 51.89 -3.12 37.22
C HIS A 76 52.42 -4.57 37.28
N GLU A 77 52.87 -4.99 38.47
CA GLU A 77 53.17 -6.39 38.78
C GLU A 77 51.87 -7.21 38.85
N PHE A 78 51.81 -8.34 38.14
CA PHE A 78 50.68 -9.27 38.20
C PHE A 78 51.15 -10.71 38.51
N VAL A 79 50.26 -11.50 39.10
CA VAL A 79 50.55 -12.89 39.49
C VAL A 79 50.20 -13.83 38.35
N LEU A 80 51.20 -14.52 37.83
CA LEU A 80 51.09 -15.52 36.78
C LEU A 80 51.06 -16.91 37.41
N LEU A 81 50.00 -17.69 37.14
CA LEU A 81 49.87 -19.06 37.64
C LEU A 81 50.30 -20.05 36.56
N LEU A 82 51.48 -20.62 36.73
CA LEU A 82 52.11 -21.55 35.82
C LEU A 82 51.75 -22.99 36.20
N VAL A 83 51.09 -23.71 35.30
CA VAL A 83 50.74 -25.12 35.49
C VAL A 83 51.75 -25.97 34.73
N LEU A 84 52.61 -26.68 35.46
CA LEU A 84 53.66 -27.54 34.90
C LEU A 84 53.08 -28.91 34.58
N GLN A 85 53.03 -29.27 33.29
CA GLN A 85 52.64 -30.59 32.80
C GLN A 85 53.89 -31.49 32.65
N PRO A 86 53.80 -32.82 32.88
CA PRO A 86 52.56 -33.62 33.08
C PRO A 86 52.04 -33.69 34.53
N ASP A 87 52.82 -33.28 35.52
CA ASP A 87 52.51 -33.52 36.94
C ASP A 87 51.48 -32.53 37.54
N ASN A 88 51.00 -31.56 36.74
CA ASN A 88 50.04 -30.51 37.13
C ASN A 88 50.46 -29.70 38.36
N VAL A 89 51.76 -29.47 38.53
CA VAL A 89 52.27 -28.65 39.63
C VAL A 89 51.96 -27.18 39.33
N ARG A 90 51.28 -26.52 40.27
CA ARG A 90 50.93 -25.10 40.15
C ARG A 90 51.98 -24.24 40.83
N HIS A 91 52.70 -23.45 40.06
CA HIS A 91 53.69 -22.50 40.55
C HIS A 91 53.20 -21.08 40.32
N ARG A 92 53.34 -20.20 41.32
CA ARG A 92 52.92 -18.79 41.21
C ARG A 92 54.16 -17.93 41.12
N VAL A 93 54.21 -17.11 40.07
CA VAL A 93 55.32 -16.18 39.84
C VAL A 93 54.75 -14.78 39.68
N THR A 94 55.32 -13.79 40.37
CA THR A 94 55.00 -12.37 40.22
C THR A 94 55.85 -11.77 39.12
N VAL A 95 55.21 -11.16 38.13
CA VAL A 95 55.83 -10.81 36.85
C VAL A 95 55.30 -9.45 36.37
N THR A 96 56.14 -8.64 35.72
CA THR A 96 55.71 -7.39 35.04
C THR A 96 55.57 -7.60 33.54
N SER A 97 54.80 -6.73 32.88
CA SER A 97 54.57 -6.74 31.42
C SER A 97 55.86 -6.68 30.58
N GLU A 98 56.93 -6.11 31.13
CA GLU A 98 58.24 -5.96 30.48
C GLU A 98 59.18 -7.16 30.68
N THR A 99 58.87 -8.10 31.58
CA THR A 99 59.72 -9.27 31.75
C THR A 99 59.79 -10.07 30.45
N THR A 100 60.99 -10.50 30.08
CA THR A 100 61.19 -11.32 28.89
C THR A 100 60.92 -12.80 29.18
N LEU A 101 60.55 -13.54 28.15
CA LEU A 101 60.28 -14.97 28.25
C LEU A 101 61.49 -15.75 28.81
N GLY A 102 62.71 -15.35 28.44
CA GLY A 102 63.95 -15.91 28.98
C GLY A 102 64.15 -15.63 30.48
N MET A 103 63.72 -14.45 30.96
CA MET A 103 63.79 -14.09 32.39
C MET A 103 62.77 -14.90 33.20
N LEU A 104 61.54 -15.05 32.70
CA LEU A 104 60.50 -15.89 33.31
C LEU A 104 60.93 -17.37 33.38
N ARG A 105 61.57 -17.87 32.32
CA ARG A 105 62.15 -19.22 32.30
C ARG A 105 63.23 -19.39 33.36
N LYS A 106 64.14 -18.42 33.51
CA LYS A 106 65.19 -18.43 34.56
C LYS A 106 64.59 -18.39 35.96
N MET A 107 63.56 -17.58 36.21
CA MET A 107 62.88 -17.52 37.51
C MET A 107 62.27 -18.87 37.89
N LEU A 108 61.55 -19.52 36.96
CA LEU A 108 61.02 -20.87 37.16
C LEU A 108 62.12 -21.90 37.42
N CYS A 109 63.24 -21.81 36.72
CA CYS A 109 64.36 -22.74 36.88
C CYS A 109 65.07 -22.58 38.22
N VAL A 110 65.19 -21.36 38.74
CA VAL A 110 65.75 -21.09 40.08
C VAL A 110 64.81 -21.59 41.17
N ASP A 111 63.51 -21.29 41.05
CA ASP A 111 62.52 -21.66 42.07
C ASP A 111 62.31 -23.18 42.17
N LEU A 112 62.37 -23.88 41.04
CA LEU A 112 62.06 -25.31 40.95
C LEU A 112 63.30 -26.19 40.75
N GLN A 113 64.51 -25.60 40.73
CA GLN A 113 65.79 -26.26 40.47
C GLN A 113 65.82 -27.10 39.17
N LEU A 114 65.19 -26.57 38.11
CA LEU A 114 65.11 -27.21 36.78
C LEU A 114 66.18 -26.64 35.83
N SER A 115 66.60 -27.40 34.82
CA SER A 115 67.47 -26.88 33.76
C SER A 115 66.65 -26.10 32.71
N PRO A 116 67.15 -24.95 32.22
CA PRO A 116 66.40 -24.05 31.34
C PRO A 116 66.03 -24.66 29.99
N GLU A 117 66.77 -25.68 29.54
CA GLU A 117 66.51 -26.37 28.27
C GLU A 117 65.27 -27.27 28.30
N VAL A 118 64.74 -27.58 29.50
CA VAL A 118 63.68 -28.59 29.69
C VAL A 118 62.28 -27.97 29.77
N VAL A 119 62.19 -26.66 30.03
CA VAL A 119 60.91 -25.93 30.15
C VAL A 119 60.54 -25.30 28.82
N SER A 120 59.34 -25.62 28.31
CA SER A 120 58.78 -25.03 27.09
C SER A 120 57.39 -24.46 27.32
N PHE A 121 57.07 -23.33 26.70
CA PHE A 121 55.77 -22.67 26.76
C PHE A 121 55.09 -22.79 25.39
N PRO A 122 54.32 -23.87 25.10
CA PRO A 122 53.72 -24.07 23.79
C PRO A 122 52.65 -23.02 23.42
N ASP A 123 52.03 -22.39 24.41
CA ASP A 123 51.02 -21.35 24.23
C ASP A 123 51.63 -19.98 23.86
N LEU A 124 52.93 -19.79 24.09
CA LEU A 124 53.66 -18.55 23.78
C LEU A 124 54.62 -18.77 22.59
N ARG A 125 54.08 -18.96 21.39
CA ARG A 125 54.88 -18.92 20.14
C ARG A 125 54.71 -17.59 19.45
N GLY A 126 55.82 -16.90 19.21
CA GLY A 126 55.82 -15.60 18.54
C GLY A 126 55.43 -15.72 17.05
N PRO A 127 55.07 -14.61 16.40
CA PRO A 127 55.04 -14.55 14.95
C PRO A 127 56.44 -14.92 14.42
N ARG A 128 56.54 -15.97 13.60
CA ARG A 128 57.80 -16.37 12.95
C ARG A 128 58.10 -15.44 11.79
N ASP A 129 58.47 -14.21 12.12
CA ASP A 129 59.27 -13.37 11.23
C ASP A 129 60.75 -13.62 11.58
N ALA A 130 61.57 -13.79 10.53
CA ALA A 130 62.92 -14.32 10.66
C ALA A 130 63.85 -13.38 11.45
N ASP A 131 64.65 -13.99 12.34
CA ASP A 131 65.86 -13.48 13.01
C ASP A 131 65.76 -12.80 14.39
N GLU A 132 64.64 -12.91 15.13
CA GLU A 132 64.60 -12.52 16.56
C GLU A 132 64.53 -13.74 17.50
N ASN A 133 65.39 -13.78 18.53
CA ASN A 133 65.42 -14.87 19.51
C ASN A 133 64.19 -14.79 20.45
N GLU A 134 63.39 -15.85 20.51
CA GLU A 134 62.14 -15.94 21.30
C GLU A 134 62.29 -15.60 22.79
N ASP A 135 63.50 -15.74 23.36
CA ASP A 135 63.78 -15.50 24.77
C ASP A 135 63.87 -14.00 25.15
N ASP A 136 64.04 -13.09 24.18
CA ASP A 136 64.25 -11.66 24.42
C ASP A 136 62.96 -10.82 24.28
N LEU A 137 61.84 -11.43 23.86
CA LEU A 137 60.56 -10.76 23.71
C LEU A 137 59.82 -10.57 25.06
N PRO A 138 59.27 -9.38 25.33
CA PRO A 138 58.51 -9.13 26.56
C PRO A 138 57.14 -9.81 26.52
N LEU A 139 56.61 -10.18 27.69
CA LEU A 139 55.33 -10.90 27.81
C LEU A 139 54.12 -10.11 27.27
N SER A 140 54.22 -8.78 27.17
CA SER A 140 53.21 -7.92 26.56
C SER A 140 52.92 -8.28 25.10
N VAL A 141 53.93 -8.69 24.32
CA VAL A 141 53.77 -9.09 22.91
C VAL A 141 52.87 -10.33 22.78
N TYR A 142 52.84 -11.16 23.80
CA TYR A 142 52.00 -12.35 23.86
C TYR A 142 50.59 -12.08 24.42
N GLY A 143 50.21 -10.81 24.59
CA GLY A 143 48.89 -10.43 25.07
C GLY A 143 48.70 -10.50 26.59
N LEU A 144 49.77 -10.78 27.35
CA LEU A 144 49.74 -10.84 28.81
C LEU A 144 49.92 -9.42 29.39
N HIS A 145 48.81 -8.69 29.46
CA HIS A 145 48.73 -7.36 30.07
C HIS A 145 48.10 -7.51 31.46
N GLY A 146 48.71 -6.91 32.49
CA GLY A 146 48.25 -7.02 33.87
C GLY A 146 46.83 -6.48 34.05
N GLY A 147 45.84 -7.37 34.03
CA GLY A 147 44.46 -7.12 34.46
C GLY A 147 44.12 -7.93 35.70
N ASP A 148 43.10 -7.52 36.44
CA ASP A 148 42.67 -8.11 37.74
C ASP A 148 42.32 -9.62 37.73
N ALA A 149 42.37 -10.29 36.58
CA ALA A 149 42.14 -11.72 36.46
C ALA A 149 43.47 -12.49 36.42
N ALA A 150 43.65 -13.45 37.32
CA ALA A 150 44.84 -14.30 37.37
C ALA A 150 45.08 -15.02 36.02
N CYS A 151 46.13 -14.63 35.30
CA CYS A 151 46.53 -15.28 34.05
C CYS A 151 47.13 -16.66 34.36
N THR A 152 46.45 -17.70 33.90
CA THR A 152 46.95 -19.09 33.92
C THR A 152 47.69 -19.41 32.63
N LEU A 153 48.90 -19.95 32.75
CA LEU A 153 49.73 -20.34 31.62
C LEU A 153 50.21 -21.79 31.80
N GLU A 154 50.14 -22.60 30.75
CA GLU A 154 50.63 -23.98 30.78
C GLU A 154 52.10 -24.05 30.35
N ALA A 155 52.93 -24.65 31.18
CA ALA A 155 54.35 -24.89 30.91
C ALA A 155 54.60 -26.40 30.86
N TYR A 156 55.32 -26.86 29.84
CA TYR A 156 55.62 -28.28 29.67
C TYR A 156 57.09 -28.54 30.01
N VAL A 157 57.31 -29.42 30.98
CA VAL A 157 58.64 -29.92 31.34
C VAL A 157 58.87 -31.21 30.55
N ALA A 158 59.84 -31.17 29.63
CA ALA A 158 60.19 -32.22 28.67
C ALA A 158 59.17 -32.48 27.53
N ARG A 159 59.51 -31.92 26.36
CA ARG A 159 58.99 -32.12 24.98
C ARG A 159 57.48 -31.87 24.73
N PRO A 160 57.14 -31.03 23.74
CA PRO A 160 55.74 -30.79 23.39
C PRO A 160 55.10 -32.02 22.70
N PRO A 161 53.83 -32.33 22.98
CA PRO A 161 53.08 -33.32 22.22
C PRO A 161 52.92 -32.84 20.78
N THR A 162 53.31 -33.69 19.83
CA THR A 162 53.19 -33.46 18.38
C THR A 162 51.74 -33.35 17.97
N THR A 163 51.20 -32.13 17.91
CA THR A 163 50.00 -31.84 17.11
C THR A 163 50.41 -31.91 15.65
N SER A 164 49.75 -32.79 14.88
CA SER A 164 49.98 -33.00 13.45
C SER A 164 50.24 -31.71 12.68
N ASP A 165 51.41 -31.62 12.01
CA ASP A 165 51.85 -30.52 11.14
C ASP A 165 51.04 -30.44 9.83
N TYR A 166 49.71 -30.50 9.89
CA TYR A 166 48.88 -30.28 8.72
C TYR A 166 48.74 -28.77 8.47
N VAL A 167 49.51 -28.27 7.50
CA VAL A 167 49.38 -26.91 7.00
C VAL A 167 48.44 -26.91 5.78
N MET A 168 47.25 -26.33 5.93
CA MET A 168 46.28 -26.24 4.84
C MET A 168 46.85 -25.40 3.68
N PRO A 169 46.85 -25.92 2.43
CA PRO A 169 47.37 -25.21 1.27
C PRO A 169 46.50 -24.00 0.88
N VAL A 170 47.13 -22.98 0.27
CA VAL A 170 46.51 -21.68 -0.09
C VAL A 170 45.51 -21.81 -1.26
N ARG A 171 45.61 -22.88 -2.05
CA ARG A 171 44.71 -23.19 -3.15
C ARG A 171 44.31 -24.66 -3.07
N ILE A 172 43.01 -24.94 -3.10
CA ILE A 172 42.48 -26.30 -3.14
C ILE A 172 41.78 -26.50 -4.49
N GLN A 173 42.01 -27.65 -5.10
CA GLN A 173 41.32 -28.07 -6.32
C GLN A 173 40.09 -28.89 -5.92
N VAL A 174 38.91 -28.39 -6.27
CA VAL A 174 37.64 -29.06 -6.01
C VAL A 174 37.12 -29.63 -7.32
N HIS A 175 36.92 -30.94 -7.35
CA HIS A 175 36.33 -31.65 -8.47
C HIS A 175 34.81 -31.59 -8.34
N VAL A 176 34.16 -30.84 -9.23
CA VAL A 176 32.71 -30.73 -9.30
C VAL A 176 32.23 -31.56 -10.48
N TYR A 177 31.49 -32.62 -10.18
CA TYR A 177 30.84 -33.47 -11.16
C TYR A 177 29.54 -32.80 -11.62
N ASN A 178 29.42 -32.57 -12.94
CA ASN A 178 28.19 -32.06 -13.54
C ASN A 178 27.44 -33.22 -14.20
N GLU A 179 26.24 -33.52 -13.70
CA GLU A 179 25.40 -34.62 -14.17
C GLU A 179 24.89 -34.44 -15.61
N GLU A 180 24.81 -33.19 -16.11
CA GLU A 180 24.29 -32.90 -17.46
C GLU A 180 25.30 -33.13 -18.60
N THR A 181 26.60 -33.06 -18.31
CA THR A 181 27.68 -33.19 -19.31
C THR A 181 28.60 -34.39 -19.07
N ASP A 182 28.30 -35.21 -18.06
CA ASP A 182 29.09 -36.38 -17.62
C ASP A 182 30.61 -36.08 -17.54
N SER A 183 30.94 -34.88 -17.06
CA SER A 183 32.30 -34.37 -17.01
C SER A 183 32.60 -33.77 -15.64
N THR A 184 33.82 -34.04 -15.14
CA THR A 184 34.29 -33.53 -13.86
C THR A 184 35.12 -32.28 -14.10
N SER A 185 34.64 -31.13 -13.65
CA SER A 185 35.36 -29.86 -13.76
C SER A 185 36.17 -29.61 -12.49
N THR A 186 37.46 -29.34 -12.65
CA THR A 186 38.37 -29.06 -11.52
C THR A 186 38.45 -27.54 -11.33
N ILE A 187 37.84 -27.04 -10.25
CA ILE A 187 37.82 -25.61 -9.93
C ILE A 187 38.89 -25.35 -8.87
N SER A 188 39.82 -24.44 -9.16
CA SER A 188 40.82 -23.98 -8.20
C SER A 188 40.25 -22.87 -7.33
N VAL A 189 40.04 -23.16 -6.05
CA VAL A 189 39.53 -22.21 -5.06
C VAL A 189 40.71 -21.64 -4.28
N GLY A 190 40.87 -20.32 -4.31
CA GLY A 190 41.81 -19.59 -3.45
C GLY A 190 41.23 -19.45 -2.04
N ILE A 191 42.03 -19.79 -1.03
CA ILE A 191 41.62 -19.72 0.38
C ILE A 191 42.36 -18.57 1.05
N ASP A 192 41.61 -17.53 1.42
CA ASP A 192 42.14 -16.47 2.28
C ASP A 192 42.23 -16.97 3.72
N LYS A 193 43.47 -17.06 4.20
CA LYS A 193 43.78 -17.51 5.56
C LYS A 193 43.54 -16.35 6.52
N PHE A 194 42.56 -16.50 7.41
CA PHE A 194 42.40 -15.57 8.53
C PHE A 194 43.58 -15.72 9.50
N THR A 195 44.39 -14.67 9.62
CA THR A 195 45.58 -14.62 10.49
C THR A 195 45.27 -14.19 11.93
N GLY A 196 44.00 -13.90 12.26
CA GLY A 196 43.57 -13.54 13.60
C GLY A 196 43.16 -14.74 14.46
N HIS A 197 43.16 -14.56 15.78
CA HIS A 197 42.51 -15.50 16.69
C HIS A 197 41.00 -15.25 16.70
N LYS A 198 40.19 -16.30 16.54
CA LYS A 198 38.73 -16.13 16.60
C LYS A 198 38.34 -15.78 18.04
N PRO A 199 37.65 -14.65 18.29
CA PRO A 199 37.23 -14.31 19.65
C PRO A 199 36.32 -15.40 20.21
N PHE A 200 36.58 -15.83 21.44
CA PHE A 200 35.78 -16.86 22.10
C PHE A 200 34.41 -16.29 22.49
N LEU A 201 33.40 -16.55 21.65
CA LEU A 201 32.01 -16.10 21.85
C LEU A 201 31.18 -17.08 22.70
N GLY A 202 31.84 -17.95 23.48
CA GLY A 202 31.21 -19.02 24.24
C GLY A 202 31.16 -20.36 23.48
N GLY A 203 30.83 -21.44 24.21
CA GLY A 203 30.78 -22.79 23.69
C GLY A 203 30.47 -23.84 24.77
N PHE A 204 30.32 -25.10 24.37
CA PHE A 204 30.09 -26.22 25.29
C PHE A 204 31.19 -27.28 25.17
N LYS A 205 31.54 -27.88 26.31
CA LYS A 205 32.57 -28.93 26.39
C LYS A 205 31.92 -30.29 26.51
N HIS A 206 32.26 -31.22 25.62
CA HIS A 206 31.79 -32.59 25.73
C HIS A 206 32.55 -33.33 26.85
N ARG A 207 31.83 -33.80 27.87
CA ARG A 207 32.43 -34.32 29.12
C ARG A 207 33.33 -35.55 28.94
N LYS A 208 33.08 -36.41 27.94
CA LYS A 208 33.84 -37.65 27.73
C LYS A 208 35.04 -37.50 26.80
N THR A 209 34.90 -36.70 25.74
CA THR A 209 35.96 -36.50 24.74
C THR A 209 36.78 -35.24 25.01
N GLN A 210 36.36 -34.43 26.00
CA GLN A 210 36.96 -33.14 26.37
C GLN A 210 37.07 -32.14 25.21
N GLN A 211 36.43 -32.40 24.07
CA GLN A 211 36.40 -31.51 22.91
C GLN A 211 35.53 -30.28 23.20
N HIS A 212 36.04 -29.13 22.79
CA HIS A 212 35.39 -27.83 22.93
C HIS A 212 34.67 -27.47 21.62
N PHE A 213 33.35 -27.26 21.71
CA PHE A 213 32.53 -26.79 20.60
C PHE A 213 32.30 -25.29 20.76
N HIS A 214 32.85 -24.49 19.85
CA HIS A 214 32.70 -23.03 19.86
C HIS A 214 31.41 -22.62 19.13
N HIS A 215 30.66 -21.67 19.68
CA HIS A 215 29.52 -21.07 18.97
C HIS A 215 30.04 -20.28 17.76
N ALA A 216 29.51 -20.57 16.56
CA ALA A 216 29.84 -19.80 15.36
C ALA A 216 28.98 -18.52 15.32
N SER A 217 29.61 -17.37 15.07
CA SER A 217 28.90 -16.17 14.63
C SER A 217 28.24 -16.45 13.28
N THR A 218 26.92 -16.55 13.23
CA THR A 218 26.19 -16.72 11.96
C THR A 218 26.12 -15.38 11.23
N GLN A 219 26.66 -15.30 10.01
CA GLN A 219 26.53 -14.14 9.10
C GLN A 219 25.11 -13.96 8.53
N THR A 220 24.14 -14.78 8.96
CA THR A 220 22.75 -14.66 8.55
C THR A 220 22.03 -13.70 9.50
N ILE A 221 21.78 -12.48 9.04
CA ILE A 221 20.78 -11.60 9.64
C ILE A 221 19.48 -12.41 9.72
N LEU A 222 18.92 -12.60 10.91
CA LEU A 222 17.57 -13.13 11.07
C LEU A 222 16.62 -12.17 10.35
N SER A 223 16.25 -12.47 9.11
CA SER A 223 15.37 -11.64 8.26
C SER A 223 13.98 -11.41 8.87
N ARG A 224 13.64 -12.17 9.91
CA ARG A 224 12.52 -11.87 10.80
C ARG A 224 13.06 -11.58 12.19
N ALA A 225 13.32 -10.30 12.46
CA ALA A 225 13.14 -9.78 13.81
C ALA A 225 11.78 -10.31 14.31
N ARG A 226 11.77 -10.96 15.48
CA ARG A 226 10.50 -11.23 16.18
C ARG A 226 9.79 -9.88 16.22
N ARG A 227 8.56 -9.81 15.67
CA ARG A 227 7.77 -8.58 15.69
C ARG A 227 7.82 -8.05 17.12
N ASN A 228 8.45 -6.89 17.33
CA ASN A 228 8.29 -6.14 18.55
C ASN A 228 6.82 -5.73 18.59
N MET A 229 5.98 -6.60 19.14
CA MET A 229 4.63 -6.25 19.54
C MET A 229 4.86 -5.17 20.59
N GLY A 230 4.56 -3.92 20.26
CA GLY A 230 4.87 -2.75 21.08
C GLY A 230 4.28 -2.83 22.50
N PRO A 231 4.27 -1.71 23.26
CA PRO A 231 3.79 -1.73 24.64
C PRO A 231 2.40 -2.38 24.74
N VAL A 232 2.22 -3.22 25.77
CA VAL A 232 1.05 -4.07 25.98
C VAL A 232 -0.23 -3.23 25.87
N ARG A 233 -1.00 -3.45 24.80
CA ARG A 233 -2.30 -2.80 24.60
C ARG A 233 -3.36 -3.66 25.28
N PHE A 234 -3.88 -3.21 26.42
CA PHE A 234 -5.02 -3.85 27.08
C PHE A 234 -6.32 -3.46 26.36
N HIS A 235 -6.75 -4.28 25.40
CA HIS A 235 -8.07 -4.19 24.77
C HIS A 235 -8.79 -5.52 24.97
N ARG A 236 -10.10 -5.47 25.22
CA ARG A 236 -10.97 -6.61 25.56
C ARG A 236 -11.46 -7.35 24.29
N GLU A 237 -10.63 -7.40 23.25
CA GLU A 237 -10.95 -8.08 22.00
C GLU A 237 -10.23 -9.43 21.99
N THR A 238 -10.99 -10.50 21.79
CA THR A 238 -10.46 -11.86 21.75
C THR A 238 -9.55 -12.01 20.55
N GLN A 239 -8.25 -12.17 20.81
CA GLN A 239 -7.24 -12.52 19.80
C GLN A 239 -7.64 -13.84 19.14
N THR A 240 -7.83 -13.84 17.82
CA THR A 240 -8.00 -15.07 17.03
C THR A 240 -6.71 -15.89 17.17
N GLN A 241 -6.77 -16.98 17.92
CA GLN A 241 -5.65 -17.91 18.11
C GLN A 241 -5.74 -19.05 17.11
N GLU A 242 -4.63 -19.37 16.45
CA GLU A 242 -4.49 -20.58 15.64
C GLU A 242 -4.31 -21.78 16.58
N LEU A 243 -5.37 -22.52 16.84
CA LEU A 243 -5.34 -23.74 17.63
C LEU A 243 -4.93 -24.93 16.75
N ALA A 244 -3.77 -25.52 17.02
CA ALA A 244 -3.31 -26.74 16.37
C ALA A 244 -3.17 -27.87 17.39
N THR A 245 -3.79 -29.02 17.11
CA THR A 245 -3.65 -30.22 17.94
C THR A 245 -2.33 -30.92 17.63
N ARG A 246 -1.64 -31.41 18.66
CA ARG A 246 -0.42 -32.22 18.53
C ARG A 246 -0.61 -33.51 19.33
N SER A 247 -0.28 -34.64 18.73
CA SER A 247 -0.31 -35.94 19.40
C SER A 247 1.01 -36.21 20.14
N LEU A 248 0.90 -36.90 21.28
CA LEU A 248 2.03 -37.42 22.06
C LEU A 248 1.84 -38.94 22.19
N GLN A 249 2.91 -39.70 21.97
CA GLN A 249 2.90 -41.16 22.09
C GLN A 249 3.74 -41.57 23.32
N THR A 250 3.12 -42.26 24.28
CA THR A 250 3.81 -42.84 25.45
C THR A 250 4.47 -44.18 25.11
N HIS A 251 5.43 -44.61 25.92
CA HIS A 251 6.08 -45.91 25.77
C HIS A 251 5.06 -47.05 25.89
N ARG A 252 5.22 -48.09 25.08
CA ARG A 252 4.45 -49.34 25.15
C ARG A 252 5.42 -50.47 25.46
N GLU A 253 5.18 -51.19 26.55
CA GLU A 253 5.98 -52.34 26.95
C GLU A 253 5.41 -53.62 26.33
N SER A 254 6.31 -54.50 25.90
CA SER A 254 5.98 -55.85 25.43
C SER A 254 6.99 -56.84 25.98
N GLY A 255 6.53 -57.94 26.59
CA GLY A 255 7.38 -59.03 27.04
C GLY A 255 7.10 -60.31 26.25
N THR A 256 8.14 -60.98 25.80
CA THR A 256 8.06 -62.28 25.12
C THR A 256 8.75 -63.34 25.98
N GLN A 257 8.06 -64.46 26.20
CA GLN A 257 8.59 -65.59 26.96
C GLN A 257 8.93 -66.73 26.01
N MET A 258 10.18 -67.21 26.05
CA MET A 258 10.62 -68.35 25.24
C MET A 258 10.05 -69.65 25.80
N SER A 259 9.66 -70.57 24.90
CA SER A 259 9.22 -71.92 25.28
C SER A 259 10.33 -72.70 25.97
N ARG A 260 10.02 -73.34 27.10
CA ARG A 260 10.94 -74.19 27.87
C ARG A 260 10.22 -75.42 28.38
N GLY A 261 10.91 -76.56 28.46
CA GLY A 261 10.32 -77.83 28.89
C GLY A 261 9.83 -77.85 30.34
N ASP A 262 10.33 -76.96 31.19
CA ASP A 262 9.94 -76.79 32.59
C ASP A 262 8.81 -75.77 32.81
N LEU A 263 8.36 -75.07 31.75
CA LEU A 263 7.39 -73.98 31.82
C LEU A 263 6.24 -74.22 30.83
N LYS A 264 5.01 -74.32 31.34
CA LYS A 264 3.81 -74.39 30.50
C LYS A 264 3.41 -72.98 30.05
N LEU A 265 3.51 -72.71 28.74
CA LEU A 265 3.03 -71.48 28.12
C LEU A 265 1.64 -71.68 27.52
N ASP A 266 0.86 -70.61 27.47
CA ASP A 266 -0.46 -70.57 26.82
C ASP A 266 -0.33 -69.95 25.42
N GLU A 267 -0.58 -70.75 24.39
CA GLU A 267 -0.46 -70.38 22.97
C GLU A 267 -1.84 -70.05 22.35
N ALA A 268 -2.92 -70.03 23.14
CA ALA A 268 -4.30 -69.92 22.62
C ALA A 268 -4.59 -68.59 21.87
N PHE A 269 -3.83 -67.52 22.14
CA PHE A 269 -3.96 -66.20 21.50
C PHE A 269 -2.84 -65.91 20.50
N ASP A 270 -1.99 -66.88 20.20
CA ASP A 270 -0.90 -66.70 19.24
C ASP A 270 -1.43 -66.74 17.80
N ARG A 271 -0.75 -66.00 16.90
CA ARG A 271 -1.09 -65.94 15.48
C ARG A 271 0.04 -66.50 14.63
N HIS A 272 -0.24 -67.58 13.90
CA HIS A 272 0.66 -68.05 12.84
C HIS A 272 0.55 -67.15 11.61
N VAL A 273 1.69 -66.61 11.16
CA VAL A 273 1.79 -65.74 9.99
C VAL A 273 2.75 -66.38 8.99
N SER A 274 2.29 -66.56 7.73
CA SER A 274 3.15 -66.96 6.63
C SER A 274 4.00 -65.78 6.15
N ALA A 275 5.31 -65.95 6.02
CA ALA A 275 6.19 -64.91 5.51
C ALA A 275 5.81 -64.52 4.07
N ARG A 276 5.70 -63.21 3.83
CA ARG A 276 5.62 -62.65 2.48
C ARG A 276 7.04 -62.48 1.89
N PRO A 277 7.19 -62.26 0.58
CA PRO A 277 8.47 -61.86 0.01
C PRO A 277 9.05 -60.70 0.82
N TYR A 278 10.29 -60.85 1.24
CA TYR A 278 10.98 -59.81 2.00
C TYR A 278 11.21 -58.62 1.08
N PHE A 279 10.83 -57.43 1.55
CA PHE A 279 10.99 -56.20 0.81
C PHE A 279 12.27 -55.53 1.28
N ASP A 280 13.29 -55.58 0.43
CA ASP A 280 14.60 -55.06 0.75
C ASP A 280 14.56 -53.53 0.93
N SER A 281 15.47 -53.00 1.75
CA SER A 281 15.61 -51.55 1.94
C SER A 281 15.83 -50.82 0.59
N TYR A 282 16.61 -51.41 -0.32
CA TYR A 282 16.85 -50.85 -1.65
C TYR A 282 15.58 -50.75 -2.50
N GLN A 283 14.67 -51.74 -2.41
CA GLN A 283 13.41 -51.70 -3.14
C GLN A 283 12.45 -50.65 -2.56
N LEU A 284 12.48 -50.45 -1.24
CA LEU A 284 11.72 -49.37 -0.59
C LEU A 284 12.21 -47.99 -1.00
N ASP A 285 13.52 -47.80 -1.05
CA ASP A 285 14.11 -46.53 -1.42
C ASP A 285 13.85 -46.20 -2.90
N SER A 286 13.97 -47.19 -3.80
CA SER A 286 13.60 -47.02 -5.21
C SER A 286 12.12 -46.67 -5.40
N LEU A 287 11.20 -47.34 -4.69
CA LEU A 287 9.77 -47.00 -4.73
C LEU A 287 9.51 -45.58 -4.23
N ARG A 288 10.22 -45.15 -3.18
CA ARG A 288 10.14 -43.78 -2.66
C ARG A 288 10.62 -42.78 -3.69
N GLU A 289 11.76 -43.02 -4.33
CA GLU A 289 12.29 -42.16 -5.40
C GLU A 289 11.28 -41.98 -6.55
N ASP A 290 10.74 -43.08 -7.07
CA ASP A 290 9.73 -43.03 -8.15
C ASP A 290 8.47 -42.26 -7.73
N SER A 291 7.99 -42.50 -6.50
CA SER A 291 6.83 -41.79 -5.96
C SER A 291 7.07 -40.30 -5.77
N VAL A 292 8.27 -39.92 -5.32
CA VAL A 292 8.69 -38.53 -5.15
C VAL A 292 8.82 -37.84 -6.52
N LEU A 293 9.40 -38.50 -7.51
CA LEU A 293 9.49 -37.97 -8.88
C LEU A 293 8.11 -37.71 -9.48
N LEU A 294 7.16 -38.63 -9.29
CA LEU A 294 5.77 -38.44 -9.71
C LEU A 294 5.14 -37.23 -9.02
N LEU A 295 5.30 -37.11 -7.70
CA LEU A 295 4.76 -36.01 -6.92
C LEU A 295 5.35 -34.67 -7.35
N GLN A 296 6.67 -34.62 -7.56
CA GLN A 296 7.36 -33.43 -8.07
C GLN A 296 6.84 -33.03 -9.46
N ARG A 297 6.66 -34.00 -10.38
CA ARG A 297 6.13 -33.74 -11.73
C ARG A 297 4.72 -33.14 -11.67
N LEU A 298 3.83 -33.73 -10.86
CA LEU A 298 2.47 -33.22 -10.69
C LEU A 298 2.45 -31.85 -10.02
N TRP A 299 3.31 -31.63 -9.01
CA TRP A 299 3.42 -30.35 -8.32
C TRP A 299 3.90 -29.23 -9.23
N ARG A 300 4.93 -29.49 -10.06
CA ARG A 300 5.40 -28.54 -11.08
C ARG A 300 4.27 -28.15 -12.04
N GLY A 301 3.50 -29.14 -12.53
CA GLY A 301 2.35 -28.90 -13.40
C GLY A 301 1.22 -28.13 -12.72
N PHE A 302 0.89 -28.45 -11.47
CA PHE A 302 -0.09 -27.70 -10.68
C PHE A 302 0.33 -26.25 -10.49
N ARG A 303 1.58 -26.00 -10.09
CA ARG A 303 2.12 -24.65 -9.87
C ARG A 303 2.09 -23.81 -11.15
N ALA A 304 2.44 -24.39 -12.30
CA ALA A 304 2.36 -23.72 -13.60
C ALA A 304 0.92 -23.34 -13.96
N ARG A 305 -0.05 -24.24 -13.76
CA ARG A 305 -1.48 -23.95 -13.99
C ARG A 305 -2.01 -22.86 -13.07
N GLN A 306 -1.64 -22.88 -11.78
CA GLN A 306 -2.04 -21.84 -10.83
C GLN A 306 -1.49 -20.47 -11.23
N TYR A 307 -0.23 -20.42 -11.72
CA TYR A 307 0.37 -19.19 -12.21
C TYR A 307 -0.36 -18.63 -13.44
N VAL A 308 -0.64 -19.48 -14.43
CA VAL A 308 -1.39 -19.08 -15.64
C VAL A 308 -2.81 -18.64 -15.28
N PHE A 309 -3.48 -19.34 -14.36
CA PHE A 309 -4.80 -18.95 -13.87
C PHE A 309 -4.79 -17.54 -13.27
N ASN A 310 -3.81 -17.24 -12.42
CA ASN A 310 -3.67 -15.90 -11.81
C ASN A 310 -3.47 -14.81 -12.87
N ILE A 311 -2.65 -15.06 -13.91
CA ILE A 311 -2.45 -14.11 -15.02
C ILE A 311 -3.76 -13.88 -15.78
N LEU A 312 -4.48 -14.95 -16.13
CA LEU A 312 -5.75 -14.85 -16.84
C LEU A 312 -6.79 -14.09 -16.00
N GLU A 313 -6.82 -14.32 -14.69
CA GLU A 313 -7.70 -13.60 -13.78
C GLU A 313 -7.35 -12.11 -13.71
N GLN A 314 -6.06 -11.77 -13.61
CA GLN A 314 -5.61 -10.38 -13.67
C GLN A 314 -6.01 -9.71 -14.99
N ARG A 315 -5.81 -10.39 -16.12
CA ARG A 315 -6.22 -9.86 -17.44
C ARG A 315 -7.72 -9.66 -17.53
N ARG A 316 -8.54 -10.59 -17.02
CA ARG A 316 -10.01 -10.42 -16.96
C ARG A 316 -10.40 -9.22 -16.11
N ARG A 317 -9.74 -9.02 -14.96
CA ARG A 317 -10.00 -7.85 -14.09
C ARG A 317 -9.67 -6.54 -14.81
N VAL A 318 -8.52 -6.46 -15.49
CA VAL A 318 -8.13 -5.28 -16.27
C VAL A 318 -9.12 -5.02 -17.40
N ASN A 319 -9.47 -6.05 -18.19
CA ASN A 319 -10.45 -5.91 -19.26
C ASN A 319 -11.81 -5.42 -18.74
N LYS A 320 -12.29 -5.97 -17.63
CA LYS A 320 -13.55 -5.54 -17.03
C LYS A 320 -13.50 -4.09 -16.55
N LEU A 321 -12.38 -3.65 -15.98
CA LEU A 321 -12.20 -2.25 -15.60
C LEU A 321 -12.17 -1.34 -16.83
N ALA A 322 -11.47 -1.73 -17.89
CA ALA A 322 -11.43 -0.99 -19.15
C ALA A 322 -12.82 -0.91 -19.83
N GLU A 323 -13.62 -1.98 -19.76
CA GLU A 323 -15.02 -1.96 -20.23
C GLU A 323 -15.88 -0.99 -19.44
N ILE A 324 -15.74 -0.95 -18.11
CA ILE A 324 -16.47 0.00 -17.25
C ILE A 324 -16.04 1.43 -17.58
N GLU A 325 -14.74 1.69 -17.68
CA GLU A 325 -14.20 3.02 -18.02
C GLU A 325 -14.67 3.47 -19.41
N ALA A 326 -14.70 2.58 -20.40
CA ALA A 326 -15.22 2.89 -21.73
C ALA A 326 -16.73 3.20 -21.70
N GLN A 327 -17.51 2.48 -20.89
CA GLN A 327 -18.94 2.77 -20.70
C GLN A 327 -19.17 4.12 -20.00
N GLU A 328 -18.37 4.43 -18.97
CA GLU A 328 -18.42 5.71 -18.26
C GLU A 328 -18.07 6.87 -19.21
N ASN A 329 -16.99 6.75 -19.98
CA ASN A 329 -16.61 7.74 -20.98
C ASN A 329 -17.69 7.95 -22.05
N ALA A 330 -18.27 6.87 -22.58
CA ALA A 330 -19.37 6.97 -23.54
C ALA A 330 -20.62 7.62 -22.93
N ALA A 331 -20.95 7.31 -21.67
CA ALA A 331 -22.04 7.94 -20.95
C ALA A 331 -21.79 9.43 -20.69
N GLU A 332 -20.55 9.81 -20.37
CA GLU A 332 -20.14 11.20 -20.24
C GLU A 332 -20.27 11.96 -21.55
N ASP A 333 -19.82 11.39 -22.67
CA ASP A 333 -19.93 12.00 -23.99
C ASP A 333 -21.39 12.22 -24.38
N VAL A 334 -22.25 11.22 -24.17
CA VAL A 334 -23.70 11.37 -24.37
C VAL A 334 -24.27 12.45 -23.44
N SER A 335 -23.82 12.52 -22.18
CA SER A 335 -24.23 13.60 -21.27
C SER A 335 -23.74 14.97 -21.74
N ARG A 336 -22.55 15.09 -22.32
CA ARG A 336 -22.01 16.36 -22.87
C ARG A 336 -22.84 16.79 -24.06
N GLN A 337 -23.10 15.89 -25.01
CA GLN A 337 -23.96 16.16 -26.16
C GLN A 337 -25.37 16.59 -25.74
N ARG A 338 -25.98 15.88 -24.77
CA ARG A 338 -27.29 16.26 -24.22
C ARG A 338 -27.26 17.65 -23.58
N ARG A 339 -26.18 18.00 -22.85
CA ARG A 339 -26.01 19.34 -22.28
C ARG A 339 -25.93 20.40 -23.38
N GLU A 340 -25.14 20.19 -24.43
CA GLU A 340 -25.04 21.14 -25.55
C GLU A 340 -26.37 21.35 -26.27
N VAL A 341 -27.10 20.26 -26.55
CA VAL A 341 -28.45 20.34 -27.13
C VAL A 341 -29.39 21.12 -26.20
N ASN A 342 -29.38 20.81 -24.90
CA ASN A 342 -30.20 21.54 -23.93
C ASN A 342 -29.83 23.02 -23.83
N ARG A 343 -28.54 23.39 -23.94
CA ARG A 343 -28.10 24.80 -23.95
C ARG A 343 -28.65 25.57 -25.15
N ARG A 344 -28.78 24.91 -26.30
CA ARG A 344 -29.39 25.49 -27.51
C ARG A 344 -30.91 25.60 -27.41
N MET A 345 -31.57 24.57 -26.88
CA MET A 345 -33.04 24.52 -26.78
C MET A 345 -33.59 25.41 -25.64
N HIS A 346 -32.86 25.48 -24.53
CA HIS A 346 -33.27 26.14 -23.29
C HIS A 346 -32.12 26.96 -22.67
N PRO A 347 -31.75 28.10 -23.27
CA PRO A 347 -30.66 28.94 -22.76
C PRO A 347 -31.04 29.57 -21.43
N ASN A 348 -30.29 29.29 -20.36
CA ASN A 348 -30.56 29.81 -19.02
C ASN A 348 -29.45 30.72 -18.50
N THR A 349 -28.19 30.43 -18.84
CA THR A 349 -27.03 31.20 -18.39
C THR A 349 -26.60 32.22 -19.42
N VAL A 350 -25.82 33.23 -19.00
CA VAL A 350 -25.26 34.25 -19.90
C VAL A 350 -24.40 33.59 -20.99
N ASN A 351 -23.58 32.60 -20.61
CA ASN A 351 -22.75 31.84 -21.55
C ASN A 351 -23.58 31.05 -22.58
N ASP A 352 -24.80 30.61 -22.24
CA ASP A 352 -25.69 29.95 -23.21
C ASP A 352 -26.20 30.94 -24.26
N PHE A 353 -26.55 32.16 -23.82
CA PHE A 353 -26.93 33.23 -24.74
C PHE A 353 -25.76 33.69 -25.61
N GLU A 354 -24.53 33.73 -25.09
CA GLU A 354 -23.33 34.00 -25.90
C GLU A 354 -23.14 32.98 -27.02
N VAL A 355 -23.39 31.68 -26.76
CA VAL A 355 -23.35 30.65 -27.80
C VAL A 355 -24.38 30.94 -28.89
N LEU A 356 -25.61 31.31 -28.53
CA LEU A 356 -26.65 31.65 -29.50
C LEU A 356 -26.32 32.90 -30.32
N TYR A 357 -25.77 33.95 -29.69
CA TYR A 357 -25.31 35.14 -30.41
C TYR A 357 -24.17 34.80 -31.37
N ASN A 358 -23.19 34.00 -30.95
CA ASN A 358 -22.09 33.55 -31.79
C ASN A 358 -22.57 32.69 -32.97
N GLU A 359 -23.54 31.79 -32.76
CA GLU A 359 -24.14 30.97 -33.83
C GLU A 359 -24.94 31.84 -34.81
N LEU A 360 -25.68 32.83 -34.32
CA LEU A 360 -26.41 33.80 -35.14
C LEU A 360 -25.46 34.67 -35.99
N ASP A 361 -24.37 35.16 -35.38
CA ASP A 361 -23.36 35.95 -36.08
C ASP A 361 -22.66 35.11 -37.16
N LYS A 362 -22.33 33.85 -36.87
CA LYS A 362 -21.78 32.91 -37.87
C LYS A 362 -22.75 32.67 -39.01
N TRP A 363 -24.03 32.46 -38.71
CA TRP A 363 -25.07 32.30 -39.74
C TRP A 363 -25.17 33.54 -40.63
N ARG A 364 -25.21 34.75 -40.04
CA ARG A 364 -25.21 36.01 -40.78
C ARG A 364 -23.99 36.13 -41.69
N GLN A 365 -22.79 35.82 -41.19
CA GLN A 365 -21.56 35.87 -41.98
C GLN A 365 -21.61 34.91 -43.17
N VAL A 366 -22.07 33.68 -42.96
CA VAL A 366 -22.18 32.66 -44.02
C VAL A 366 -23.20 33.07 -45.08
N GLU A 367 -24.39 33.52 -44.69
CA GLU A 367 -25.45 33.92 -45.63
C GLU A 367 -25.09 35.20 -46.39
N CYS A 368 -24.52 36.20 -45.70
CA CYS A 368 -24.00 37.39 -46.36
C CYS A 368 -22.86 37.04 -47.34
N ARG A 369 -21.99 36.09 -46.99
CA ARG A 369 -20.93 35.62 -47.88
C ARG A 369 -21.52 34.93 -49.12
N LYS A 370 -22.49 34.02 -48.97
CA LYS A 370 -23.18 33.37 -50.10
C LYS A 370 -23.79 34.39 -51.07
N VAL A 371 -24.51 35.39 -50.55
CA VAL A 371 -25.10 36.46 -51.38
C VAL A 371 -24.03 37.33 -52.05
N ARG A 372 -22.86 37.51 -51.42
CA ARG A 372 -21.74 38.26 -52.01
C ARG A 372 -21.02 37.50 -53.11
N GLU A 373 -20.91 36.17 -52.97
CA GLU A 373 -20.21 35.28 -53.91
C GLU A 373 -21.04 34.99 -55.17
N GLN A 374 -22.36 35.11 -55.10
CA GLN A 374 -23.23 35.00 -56.27
C GLN A 374 -23.00 36.17 -57.24
N ARG A 375 -22.28 35.91 -58.34
CA ARG A 375 -21.93 36.91 -59.36
C ARG A 375 -23.05 37.22 -60.37
N GLU A 376 -24.09 36.38 -60.41
CA GLU A 376 -25.18 36.48 -61.40
C GLU A 376 -26.35 37.37 -60.96
N LEU A 377 -26.35 37.86 -59.71
CA LEU A 377 -27.43 38.73 -59.22
C LEU A 377 -27.20 40.19 -59.60
N ASP A 378 -28.28 40.82 -60.06
CA ASP A 378 -28.35 42.27 -60.23
C ASP A 378 -28.15 43.00 -58.89
N PRO A 379 -27.54 44.21 -58.86
CA PRO A 379 -27.32 44.94 -57.61
C PRO A 379 -28.60 45.19 -56.81
N SER A 380 -29.76 45.35 -57.48
CA SER A 380 -31.07 45.53 -56.84
C SER A 380 -31.53 44.25 -56.13
N GLU A 381 -31.37 43.10 -56.77
CA GLU A 381 -31.75 41.79 -56.20
C GLU A 381 -30.86 41.40 -55.03
N ARG A 382 -29.57 41.73 -55.12
CA ARG A 382 -28.61 41.54 -54.04
C ARG A 382 -28.95 42.37 -52.79
N GLN A 383 -29.40 43.62 -52.96
CA GLN A 383 -29.86 44.45 -51.84
C GLN A 383 -31.09 43.85 -51.18
N ARG A 384 -32.09 43.41 -51.95
CA ARG A 384 -33.28 42.73 -51.40
C ARG A 384 -32.93 41.45 -50.65
N ALA A 385 -31.96 40.68 -51.14
CA ALA A 385 -31.48 39.48 -50.46
C ALA A 385 -30.82 39.80 -49.10
N LEU A 386 -30.01 40.86 -49.05
CA LEU A 386 -29.42 41.34 -47.79
C LEU A 386 -30.49 41.87 -46.82
N ASP A 387 -31.47 42.62 -47.31
CA ASP A 387 -32.60 43.09 -46.49
C ASP A 387 -33.42 41.92 -45.93
N ALA A 388 -33.60 40.85 -46.71
CA ALA A 388 -34.26 39.62 -46.25
C ALA A 388 -33.43 38.89 -45.17
N ILE A 389 -32.10 38.89 -45.27
CA ILE A 389 -31.21 38.35 -44.21
C ILE A 389 -31.33 39.20 -42.94
N LEU A 390 -31.29 40.52 -43.06
CA LEU A 390 -31.46 41.44 -41.91
C LEU A 390 -32.84 41.29 -41.26
N ALA A 391 -33.90 41.12 -42.04
CA ALA A 391 -35.25 40.87 -41.53
C ALA A 391 -35.35 39.52 -40.77
N LYS A 392 -34.57 38.51 -41.16
CA LYS A 392 -34.46 37.24 -40.44
C LYS A 392 -33.62 37.39 -39.17
N GLU A 393 -32.47 38.08 -39.24
CA GLU A 393 -31.61 38.36 -38.10
C GLU A 393 -32.36 39.11 -37.00
N THR A 394 -33.06 40.19 -37.35
CA THR A 394 -33.87 40.98 -36.40
C THR A 394 -34.95 40.14 -35.72
N LYS A 395 -35.64 39.25 -36.46
CA LYS A 395 -36.60 38.29 -35.87
C LYS A 395 -35.91 37.34 -34.90
N LEU A 396 -34.74 36.80 -35.25
CA LEU A 396 -33.99 35.90 -34.37
C LEU A 396 -33.49 36.61 -33.11
N LEU A 397 -32.99 37.84 -33.21
CA LEU A 397 -32.63 38.67 -32.06
C LEU A 397 -33.83 38.92 -31.14
N GLN A 398 -35.00 39.25 -31.70
CA GLN A 398 -36.24 39.40 -30.93
C GLN A 398 -36.64 38.10 -30.21
N THR A 399 -36.42 36.93 -30.83
CA THR A 399 -36.67 35.65 -30.16
C THR A 399 -35.68 35.38 -29.03
N ILE A 400 -34.40 35.72 -29.22
CA ILE A 400 -33.37 35.59 -28.19
C ILE A 400 -33.71 36.49 -27.00
N ASP A 401 -34.15 37.73 -27.24
CA ASP A 401 -34.57 38.65 -26.18
C ASP A 401 -35.78 38.13 -25.39
N ARG A 402 -36.76 37.54 -26.08
CA ARG A 402 -37.89 36.86 -25.40
C ARG A 402 -37.40 35.69 -24.54
N LEU A 403 -36.49 34.87 -25.06
CA LEU A 403 -35.88 33.78 -24.30
C LEU A 403 -35.14 34.30 -23.07
N LYS A 404 -34.39 35.40 -23.20
CA LYS A 404 -33.70 36.07 -22.09
C LYS A 404 -34.68 36.56 -21.02
N LEU A 405 -35.83 37.13 -21.41
CA LEU A 405 -36.88 37.50 -20.45
C LEU A 405 -37.46 36.28 -19.74
N THR A 406 -37.73 35.19 -20.45
CA THR A 406 -38.24 33.96 -19.82
C THR A 406 -37.21 33.30 -18.88
N ALA A 407 -35.94 33.27 -19.29
CA ALA A 407 -34.84 32.74 -18.50
C ALA A 407 -34.57 33.59 -17.26
N THR A 408 -34.61 34.92 -17.36
CA THR A 408 -34.43 35.81 -16.20
C THR A 408 -35.55 35.64 -15.17
N ASP A 409 -36.81 35.48 -15.60
CA ASP A 409 -37.91 35.17 -14.69
C ASP A 409 -37.79 33.76 -14.06
N ALA A 410 -37.44 32.74 -14.86
CA ALA A 410 -37.19 31.38 -14.36
C ALA A 410 -36.02 31.34 -13.36
N ASN A 411 -34.90 31.99 -13.69
CA ASN A 411 -33.72 32.11 -12.84
C ASN A 411 -34.04 32.87 -11.56
N ARG A 412 -34.87 33.93 -11.62
CA ARG A 412 -35.35 34.64 -10.43
C ARG A 412 -36.15 33.70 -9.53
N LYS A 413 -37.09 32.94 -10.09
CA LYS A 413 -37.89 31.94 -9.35
C LYS A 413 -37.02 30.85 -8.71
N GLN A 414 -36.02 30.35 -9.44
CA GLN A 414 -35.06 29.36 -8.92
C GLN A 414 -34.19 29.95 -7.81
N ARG A 415 -33.69 31.18 -7.98
CA ARG A 415 -32.90 31.89 -6.96
C ARG A 415 -33.68 32.07 -5.67
N ILE A 416 -34.95 32.47 -5.76
CA ILE A 416 -35.84 32.60 -4.60
C ILE A 416 -36.02 31.24 -3.91
N LYS A 417 -36.27 30.17 -4.68
CA LYS A 417 -36.42 28.82 -4.12
C LYS A 417 -35.13 28.36 -3.42
N ALA A 418 -33.98 28.52 -4.07
CA ALA A 418 -32.68 28.17 -3.50
C ALA A 418 -32.37 28.98 -2.24
N MET A 419 -32.72 30.27 -2.24
CA MET A 419 -32.58 31.15 -1.08
C MET A 419 -33.42 30.66 0.12
N MET A 420 -34.69 30.29 -0.11
CA MET A 420 -35.56 29.74 0.95
C MET A 420 -35.06 28.39 1.44
N GLN A 421 -34.66 27.50 0.53
CA GLN A 421 -34.07 26.21 0.89
C GLN A 421 -32.79 26.37 1.71
N PHE A 422 -31.97 27.37 1.40
CA PHE A 422 -30.76 27.68 2.16
C PHE A 422 -31.07 28.14 3.59
N MET A 423 -32.14 28.91 3.81
CA MET A 423 -32.56 29.34 5.16
C MET A 423 -33.22 28.20 5.95
N ALA A 424 -33.94 27.31 5.27
CA ALA A 424 -34.65 26.19 5.89
C ALA A 424 -33.77 24.97 6.18
N ARG A 425 -32.54 24.91 5.64
CA ARG A 425 -31.66 23.76 5.79
C ARG A 425 -31.23 23.55 7.26
N PRO A 426 -31.11 22.30 7.73
CA PRO A 426 -30.58 22.03 9.06
C PRO A 426 -29.12 22.48 9.17
N LYS A 427 -28.71 22.87 10.38
CA LYS A 427 -27.30 23.19 10.65
C LYS A 427 -26.53 21.90 10.88
N GLN A 428 -25.34 21.80 10.30
CA GLN A 428 -24.45 20.66 10.45
C GLN A 428 -23.49 20.92 11.62
N TRP A 429 -23.59 20.11 12.67
CA TRP A 429 -22.72 20.20 13.84
C TRP A 429 -21.74 19.04 13.83
N GLN A 430 -20.44 19.35 13.92
CA GLN A 430 -19.41 18.33 14.11
C GLN A 430 -19.38 17.94 15.59
N MET A 431 -19.57 16.65 15.86
CA MET A 431 -19.42 16.09 17.20
C MET A 431 -17.94 15.91 17.55
N SER A 432 -17.63 15.68 18.83
CA SER A 432 -16.29 15.31 19.32
C SER A 432 -15.71 14.09 18.59
N ASP A 433 -16.59 13.22 18.11
CA ASP A 433 -16.25 11.94 17.49
C ASP A 433 -15.98 12.09 15.98
N GLY A 434 -15.97 13.32 15.46
CA GLY A 434 -15.78 13.63 14.03
C GLY A 434 -17.02 13.41 13.15
N SER A 435 -18.11 12.86 13.70
CA SER A 435 -19.38 12.69 12.98
C SER A 435 -20.13 14.02 12.81
N VAL A 436 -20.74 14.25 11.65
CA VAL A 436 -21.60 15.42 11.39
C VAL A 436 -23.06 15.06 11.70
N LYS A 437 -23.71 15.80 12.61
CA LYS A 437 -25.13 15.67 12.91
C LYS A 437 -25.91 16.86 12.37
N GLU A 438 -27.03 16.59 11.70
CA GLU A 438 -27.97 17.61 11.26
C GLU A 438 -28.89 18.02 12.42
N VAL A 439 -28.91 19.30 12.74
CA VAL A 439 -29.66 19.88 13.85
C VAL A 439 -30.58 20.99 13.32
N HIS A 440 -31.87 20.84 13.56
CA HIS A 440 -32.85 21.90 13.33
C HIS A 440 -32.89 22.83 14.55
N THR A 441 -32.55 24.09 14.34
CA THR A 441 -32.74 25.16 15.33
C THR A 441 -34.17 25.72 15.20
N PRO A 442 -34.73 26.36 16.25
CA PRO A 442 -36.03 27.03 16.15
C PRO A 442 -36.07 28.05 14.99
N PHE A 443 -34.94 28.67 14.67
CA PHE A 443 -34.81 29.60 13.55
C PHE A 443 -34.91 28.90 12.19
N THR A 444 -34.25 27.75 12.00
CA THR A 444 -34.37 26.97 10.76
C THR A 444 -35.76 26.34 10.59
N VAL A 445 -36.42 25.98 11.69
CA VAL A 445 -37.82 25.49 11.68
C VAL A 445 -38.75 26.62 11.26
N ARG A 446 -38.64 27.81 11.86
CA ARG A 446 -39.40 29.00 11.46
C ARG A 446 -39.17 29.37 10.00
N ALA A 447 -37.92 29.33 9.52
CA ALA A 447 -37.61 29.59 8.12
C ALA A 447 -38.25 28.56 7.17
N LYS A 448 -38.36 27.30 7.60
CA LYS A 448 -39.06 26.24 6.86
C LYS A 448 -40.57 26.49 6.83
N GLU A 449 -41.19 26.84 7.96
CA GLU A 449 -42.61 27.21 8.04
C GLU A 449 -42.94 28.38 7.10
N LEU A 450 -42.11 29.44 7.11
CA LEU A 450 -42.25 30.59 6.21
C LEU A 450 -42.09 30.20 4.72
N MET A 451 -41.19 29.27 4.41
CA MET A 451 -41.03 28.72 3.07
C MET A 451 -42.28 27.94 2.62
N ASP A 452 -42.85 27.12 3.50
CA ASP A 452 -44.06 26.33 3.22
C ASP A 452 -45.27 27.26 3.01
N LEU A 453 -45.40 28.31 3.82
CA LEU A 453 -46.41 29.37 3.64
C LEU A 453 -46.28 30.08 2.30
N TYR A 454 -45.04 30.41 1.89
CA TYR A 454 -44.80 31.03 0.58
C TYR A 454 -45.18 30.09 -0.58
N HIS A 455 -44.88 28.79 -0.44
CA HIS A 455 -45.30 27.80 -1.43
C HIS A 455 -46.83 27.67 -1.49
N GLY A 456 -47.51 27.65 -0.35
CA GLY A 456 -48.98 27.67 -0.27
C GLY A 456 -49.60 28.92 -0.87
N LEU A 457 -48.97 30.09 -0.71
CA LEU A 457 -49.43 31.34 -1.36
C LEU A 457 -49.37 31.29 -2.88
N ARG A 458 -48.37 30.60 -3.42
CA ARG A 458 -48.10 30.51 -4.86
C ARG A 458 -48.85 29.35 -5.54
N ALA A 459 -49.34 28.37 -4.78
CA ALA A 459 -50.11 27.27 -5.30
C ALA A 459 -51.41 27.77 -5.98
N PRO A 460 -51.83 27.13 -7.10
CA PRO A 460 -53.15 27.39 -7.67
C PRO A 460 -54.23 27.01 -6.65
N LEU A 461 -55.42 27.63 -6.78
CA LEU A 461 -56.57 27.31 -5.93
C LEU A 461 -57.01 25.86 -6.16
N SER A 462 -56.89 25.04 -5.12
CA SER A 462 -57.52 23.71 -5.04
C SER A 462 -58.95 23.82 -4.51
N SER A 463 -59.14 24.58 -3.43
CA SER A 463 -60.43 24.93 -2.85
C SER A 463 -60.42 26.36 -2.31
N VAL A 464 -61.59 27.00 -2.25
CA VAL A 464 -61.73 28.33 -1.64
C VAL A 464 -61.47 28.24 -0.13
N ASP A 465 -61.97 27.21 0.54
CA ASP A 465 -61.82 27.03 1.98
C ASP A 465 -60.35 26.80 2.36
N GLU A 466 -59.65 25.92 1.63
CA GLU A 466 -58.21 25.70 1.83
C GLU A 466 -57.40 26.98 1.64
N ARG A 467 -57.78 27.83 0.68
CA ARG A 467 -57.12 29.12 0.49
C ARG A 467 -57.40 30.08 1.63
N LEU A 468 -58.64 30.14 2.11
CA LEU A 468 -59.01 30.98 3.25
C LEU A 468 -58.26 30.55 4.51
N ASP A 469 -58.12 29.25 4.76
CA ASP A 469 -57.35 28.71 5.87
C ASP A 469 -55.86 29.07 5.76
N MET A 470 -55.26 28.94 4.57
CA MET A 470 -53.88 29.37 4.33
C MET A 470 -53.70 30.88 4.55
N LEU A 471 -54.63 31.71 4.05
CA LEU A 471 -54.61 33.15 4.26
C LEU A 471 -54.73 33.51 5.75
N LEU A 472 -55.56 32.79 6.50
CA LEU A 472 -55.71 32.96 7.94
C LEU A 472 -54.41 32.59 8.68
N HIS A 473 -53.79 31.47 8.31
CA HIS A 473 -52.52 31.05 8.91
C HIS A 473 -51.42 32.09 8.69
N ILE A 474 -51.33 32.65 7.48
CA ILE A 474 -50.38 33.71 7.16
C ILE A 474 -50.70 34.99 7.93
N LYS A 475 -51.98 35.35 8.05
CA LYS A 475 -52.41 36.52 8.83
C LYS A 475 -51.91 36.45 10.26
N TRP A 476 -52.06 35.30 10.92
CA TRP A 476 -51.55 35.13 12.29
C TRP A 476 -50.02 35.22 12.38
N THR A 477 -49.29 34.61 11.44
CA THR A 477 -47.81 34.65 11.45
C THR A 477 -47.25 36.05 11.23
N VAL A 478 -47.94 36.87 10.43
CA VAL A 478 -47.56 38.25 10.13
C VAL A 478 -47.97 39.20 11.26
N GLN A 479 -49.07 38.92 11.97
CA GLN A 479 -49.54 39.69 13.12
C GLN A 479 -48.63 39.60 14.35
N GLU A 480 -47.64 38.71 14.37
CA GLU A 480 -46.61 38.70 15.42
C GLU A 480 -45.79 40.00 15.47
N PHE A 481 -45.75 40.77 14.37
CA PHE A 481 -45.00 42.02 14.28
C PHE A 481 -45.85 43.17 13.75
N ASP A 482 -45.82 44.30 14.45
CA ASP A 482 -46.52 45.51 14.04
C ASP A 482 -45.59 46.46 13.27
N CYS A 483 -45.63 46.42 11.93
CA CYS A 483 -44.90 47.35 11.07
C CYS A 483 -45.73 47.74 9.83
N ALA A 484 -45.25 48.71 9.05
CA ALA A 484 -45.96 49.15 7.83
C ALA A 484 -46.15 48.00 6.83
N LEU A 485 -45.13 47.15 6.66
CA LEU A 485 -45.18 45.99 5.77
C LEU A 485 -46.23 44.95 6.21
N THR A 486 -46.29 44.64 7.51
CA THR A 486 -47.26 43.66 8.03
C THR A 486 -48.70 44.18 7.95
N ARG A 487 -48.92 45.49 8.16
CA ARG A 487 -50.23 46.12 7.96
C ARG A 487 -50.71 46.04 6.51
N GLU A 488 -49.84 46.34 5.55
CA GLU A 488 -50.16 46.19 4.13
C GLU A 488 -50.45 44.73 3.74
N LEU A 489 -49.67 43.78 4.29
CA LEU A 489 -49.92 42.36 4.07
C LEU A 489 -51.29 41.93 4.60
N VAL A 490 -51.64 42.31 5.83
CA VAL A 490 -52.93 42.01 6.45
C VAL A 490 -54.09 42.62 5.65
N GLU A 491 -53.96 43.88 5.20
CA GLU A 491 -54.97 44.52 4.37
C GLU A 491 -55.19 43.78 3.04
N LEU A 492 -54.10 43.35 2.38
CA LEU A 492 -54.20 42.59 1.14
C LEU A 492 -54.80 41.19 1.34
N ILE A 493 -54.47 40.54 2.46
CA ILE A 493 -55.04 39.24 2.85
C ILE A 493 -56.55 39.39 3.07
N ASP A 494 -56.97 40.38 3.85
CA ASP A 494 -58.39 40.63 4.12
C ASP A 494 -59.14 40.97 2.84
N ARG A 495 -58.53 41.76 1.94
CA ARG A 495 -59.10 42.05 0.62
C ARG A 495 -59.19 40.81 -0.27
N GLU A 496 -58.23 39.88 -0.22
CA GLU A 496 -58.33 38.60 -0.94
C GLU A 496 -59.47 37.75 -0.39
N ALA A 497 -59.54 37.60 0.93
CA ALA A 497 -60.57 36.81 1.61
C ALA A 497 -61.98 37.35 1.31
N ASP A 498 -62.17 38.67 1.32
CA ASP A 498 -63.42 39.34 0.97
C ASP A 498 -63.83 39.12 -0.49
N MET A 499 -62.87 39.08 -1.42
CA MET A 499 -63.18 38.84 -2.82
C MET A 499 -63.45 37.36 -3.11
N LEU A 500 -62.80 36.45 -2.38
CA LEU A 500 -63.05 35.02 -2.45
C LEU A 500 -64.42 34.66 -1.86
N SER A 501 -64.78 35.19 -0.69
CA SER A 501 -66.10 34.97 -0.08
C SER A 501 -67.25 35.49 -0.94
N ARG A 502 -67.01 36.53 -1.76
CA ARG A 502 -67.96 37.06 -2.75
C ARG A 502 -67.96 36.30 -4.09
N GLY A 503 -67.17 35.24 -4.23
CA GLY A 503 -67.13 34.39 -5.43
C GLY A 503 -66.51 35.05 -6.67
N ARG A 504 -65.54 35.96 -6.50
CA ARG A 504 -64.85 36.57 -7.67
C ARG A 504 -64.00 35.55 -8.42
N LYS A 505 -63.94 35.67 -9.74
CA LYS A 505 -63.14 34.79 -10.61
C LYS A 505 -61.65 34.98 -10.36
N GLU A 506 -60.89 33.87 -10.36
CA GLU A 506 -59.46 33.83 -10.05
C GLU A 506 -58.60 34.77 -10.90
N LYS A 507 -58.94 34.91 -12.20
CA LYS A 507 -58.24 35.79 -13.15
C LYS A 507 -58.22 37.25 -12.68
N SER A 508 -59.26 37.69 -11.96
CA SER A 508 -59.32 39.05 -11.41
C SER A 508 -58.41 39.26 -10.19
N LEU A 509 -58.00 38.17 -9.53
CA LEU A 509 -57.17 38.17 -8.32
C LEU A 509 -55.67 38.03 -8.62
N GLU A 510 -55.26 37.75 -9.86
CA GLU A 510 -53.85 37.52 -10.22
C GLU A 510 -52.92 38.66 -9.81
N GLY A 511 -53.34 39.91 -10.05
CA GLY A 511 -52.55 41.09 -9.69
C GLY A 511 -52.39 41.25 -8.19
N LEU A 512 -53.48 41.04 -7.43
CA LEU A 512 -53.44 41.09 -5.97
C LEU A 512 -52.57 39.97 -5.40
N ARG A 513 -52.71 38.75 -5.90
CA ARG A 513 -51.89 37.60 -5.47
C ARG A 513 -50.42 37.84 -5.72
N LYS A 514 -50.04 38.30 -6.92
CA LYS A 514 -48.64 38.65 -7.23
C LYS A 514 -48.09 39.70 -6.25
N ARG A 515 -48.89 40.72 -5.91
CA ARG A 515 -48.48 41.74 -4.93
C ARG A 515 -48.30 41.11 -3.53
N LEU A 516 -49.28 40.33 -3.07
CA LEU A 516 -49.23 39.65 -1.76
C LEU A 516 -48.02 38.72 -1.67
N THR A 517 -47.78 37.88 -2.67
CA THR A 517 -46.63 36.96 -2.72
C THR A 517 -45.29 37.72 -2.71
N ASN A 518 -45.19 38.84 -3.43
CA ASN A 518 -43.98 39.67 -3.43
C ASN A 518 -43.74 40.38 -2.10
N LEU A 519 -44.78 40.90 -1.45
CA LEU A 519 -44.66 41.52 -0.13
C LEU A 519 -44.33 40.47 0.95
N PHE A 520 -44.91 39.28 0.86
CA PHE A 520 -44.58 38.19 1.78
C PHE A 520 -43.13 37.71 1.58
N LEU A 521 -42.63 37.73 0.34
CA LEU A 521 -41.22 37.47 0.08
C LEU A 521 -40.30 38.53 0.72
N GLN A 522 -40.68 39.81 0.68
CA GLN A 522 -39.93 40.86 1.40
C GLN A 522 -39.93 40.61 2.91
N PHE A 523 -41.05 40.18 3.47
CA PHE A 523 -41.16 39.79 4.89
C PHE A 523 -40.22 38.63 5.25
N ILE A 524 -40.05 37.64 4.37
CA ILE A 524 -39.12 36.51 4.58
C ILE A 524 -37.65 36.96 4.48
N GLU A 525 -37.35 37.93 3.61
CA GLU A 525 -35.98 38.44 3.39
C GLU A 525 -35.50 39.39 4.51
N THR A 526 -36.42 39.95 5.31
CA THR A 526 -36.07 40.84 6.42
C THR A 526 -35.60 40.06 7.66
N PRO A 527 -34.40 40.37 8.20
CA PRO A 527 -33.80 39.61 9.29
C PRO A 527 -34.54 39.74 10.62
N GLU A 528 -35.31 40.81 10.80
CA GLU A 528 -36.12 41.04 12.00
C GLU A 528 -37.21 39.98 12.18
N PHE A 529 -37.81 39.51 11.08
CA PHE A 529 -38.88 38.50 11.09
C PHE A 529 -38.36 37.08 10.86
N ASN A 530 -37.25 36.96 10.13
CA ASN A 530 -36.55 35.71 9.86
C ASN A 530 -35.05 35.84 10.15
N PRO A 531 -34.58 35.40 11.34
CA PRO A 531 -33.17 35.56 11.71
C PRO A 531 -32.19 34.83 10.79
N GLU A 532 -32.59 33.74 10.11
CA GLU A 532 -31.72 33.06 9.13
C GLU A 532 -31.53 33.88 7.84
N ALA A 533 -32.34 34.91 7.60
CA ALA A 533 -32.13 35.84 6.48
C ALA A 533 -30.87 36.71 6.66
N ALA A 534 -30.40 36.91 7.90
CA ALA A 534 -29.11 37.57 8.15
C ALA A 534 -27.93 36.76 7.59
N ALA A 535 -28.00 35.42 7.68
CA ALA A 535 -26.95 34.53 7.17
C ALA A 535 -26.79 34.65 5.64
N LEU A 536 -27.87 34.93 4.91
CA LEU A 536 -27.81 35.20 3.46
C LEU A 536 -27.11 36.52 3.13
N LYS A 537 -27.26 37.55 3.97
CA LYS A 537 -26.56 38.83 3.77
C LYS A 537 -25.05 38.67 3.98
N HIS A 538 -24.66 37.90 5.00
CA HIS A 538 -23.25 37.59 5.26
C HIS A 538 -22.63 36.65 4.23
N ALA A 539 -23.41 35.76 3.61
CA ALA A 539 -22.91 34.89 2.54
C ALA A 539 -22.76 35.60 1.17
N ARG A 540 -23.33 36.80 1.02
CA ARG A 540 -23.28 37.61 -0.21
C ARG A 540 -22.24 38.73 -0.16
N ALA A 541 -21.78 39.11 1.03
CA ALA A 541 -20.65 39.99 1.26
C ALA A 541 -19.35 39.17 1.22
#